data_AF-A0A820M809-F1
#
_entry.id   AF-A0A820M809-F1
#
_cell.length_a   1.000
_cell.length_b   1.000
_cell.length_c   1.000
_cell.angle_alpha   90.00
_cell.angle_beta   90.00
_cell.angle_gamma   90.00
#
_symmetry.space_group_name_H-M   'P 1'
#
loop_
_entity.id
_entity.type
_entity.pdbx_description
1 polymer ?
#
loop_
_entity_poly.entity_id
_entity_poly.type
_entity_poly.pdbx_seq_one_letter_code
_entity_poly.pdbx_strand_id
1 'polypeptide(L)'
;MDGRTITAGAVANLHRIKNAVGVARAVLQYSSHSLLVGESATKFALEMGFKEEDLHSNASINLWNQWKNGNCQPNFRRNVQPDPTTSCGPYRPKLEN
;
A
#
# COMPACT_ATOMS: atom_id res chain seq x y z
N MET A 1 10.27 -14.42 6.52
CA MET A 1 10.38 -15.86 6.17
C MET A 1 11.31 -16.49 7.19
N ASP A 2 10.95 -17.68 7.69
CA ASP A 2 11.82 -18.51 8.52
C ASP A 2 12.35 -19.68 7.67
N GLY A 3 13.66 -19.72 7.46
CA GLY A 3 14.31 -20.73 6.62
C GLY A 3 14.37 -22.13 7.25
N ARG A 4 14.11 -22.28 8.55
CA ARG A 4 14.10 -23.59 9.22
C ARG A 4 12.78 -24.32 9.02
N THR A 5 11.68 -23.57 9.04
CA THR A 5 10.32 -24.10 8.93
C THR A 5 9.71 -23.89 7.55
N ILE A 6 10.39 -23.11 6.68
CA ILE A 6 9.90 -22.68 5.37
C ILE A 6 8.57 -21.89 5.47
N THR A 7 8.29 -21.32 6.64
CA THR A 7 7.11 -20.49 6.86
C THR A 7 7.37 -19.03 6.48
N ALA A 8 6.33 -18.35 6.02
CA ALA A 8 6.38 -16.95 5.66
C ALA A 8 5.15 -16.22 6.18
N GLY A 9 5.35 -14.97 6.59
CA GLY A 9 4.29 -14.03 6.89
C GLY A 9 4.62 -12.71 6.21
N ALA A 10 3.60 -12.11 5.62
CA ALA A 10 3.71 -10.91 4.83
C ALA A 10 2.44 -10.07 4.97
N VAL A 11 2.59 -8.77 4.73
CA VAL A 11 1.49 -7.83 4.60
C VAL A 11 1.69 -7.00 3.34
N ALA A 12 0.61 -6.67 2.64
CA ALA A 12 0.64 -5.75 1.52
C ALA A 12 -0.49 -4.74 1.62
N ASN A 13 -0.28 -3.53 1.11
CA ASN A 13 -1.24 -2.44 1.23
C ASN A 13 -1.72 -2.24 2.69
N LEU A 14 -0.82 -2.34 3.67
CA LEU A 14 -1.15 -2.20 5.09
C LEU A 14 -1.40 -0.73 5.41
N HIS A 15 -2.62 -0.41 5.85
CA HIS A 15 -2.99 0.96 6.15
C HIS A 15 -2.81 1.26 7.64
N ARG A 16 -2.39 2.49 7.95
CA ARG A 16 -2.45 3.09 9.30
C ARG A 16 -1.73 2.31 10.42
N ILE A 17 -0.79 1.43 10.09
CA ILE A 17 0.08 0.73 11.06
C ILE A 17 1.54 0.99 10.71
N LYS A 18 2.26 1.64 11.61
CA LYS A 18 3.66 2.05 11.38
C LYS A 18 4.63 0.88 11.35
N ASN A 19 4.44 -0.12 12.21
CA ASN A 19 5.35 -1.27 12.30
C ASN A 19 4.93 -2.43 11.37
N ALA A 20 5.07 -2.24 10.06
CA ALA A 20 4.66 -3.22 9.06
C ALA A 20 5.37 -4.58 9.19
N VAL A 21 6.67 -4.59 9.51
CA VAL A 21 7.44 -5.83 9.69
C VAL A 21 6.99 -6.61 10.93
N GLY A 22 6.58 -5.89 11.99
CA GLY A 22 5.97 -6.49 13.16
C GLY A 22 4.67 -7.22 12.81
N VAL A 23 3.80 -6.61 12.02
CA VAL A 23 2.56 -7.26 11.57
C VAL A 23 2.86 -8.46 10.67
N ALA A 24 3.81 -8.36 9.74
CA ALA A 24 4.22 -9.50 8.92
C ALA A 24 4.74 -10.68 9.77
N ARG A 25 5.46 -10.39 10.87
CA ARG A 25 5.88 -11.41 11.83
C ARG A 25 4.70 -12.00 12.59
N ALA A 26 3.71 -11.19 12.96
CA ALA A 26 2.49 -11.67 13.59
C ALA A 26 1.69 -12.58 12.65
N VAL A 27 1.64 -12.28 11.34
CA VAL A 27 1.04 -13.18 10.33
C VAL A 27 1.73 -14.54 10.33
N LEU A 28 3.07 -14.58 10.38
CA LEU A 28 3.84 -15.82 10.43
C LEU A 28 3.55 -16.63 11.71
N GLN A 29 3.38 -15.95 12.84
CA GLN A 29 3.26 -16.59 14.17
C GLN A 29 1.83 -16.99 14.53
N TYR A 30 0.83 -16.23 14.10
CA TYR A 30 -0.55 -16.30 14.59
C TYR A 30 -1.59 -16.53 13.49
N SER A 31 -1.15 -16.91 12.30
CA SER A 31 -2.06 -17.34 11.24
C SER A 31 -1.49 -18.53 10.47
N SER A 32 -2.36 -19.30 9.83
CA SER A 32 -1.97 -20.33 8.86
C SER A 32 -1.77 -19.76 7.43
N HIS A 33 -1.95 -18.45 7.25
CA HIS A 33 -1.80 -17.76 5.98
C HIS A 33 -0.41 -17.12 5.85
N SER A 34 0.02 -16.87 4.61
CA SER A 34 1.31 -16.22 4.36
C SER A 34 1.22 -14.73 4.03
N LEU A 35 0.06 -14.23 3.61
CA LEU A 35 -0.14 -12.84 3.20
C LEU A 35 -1.51 -12.33 3.61
N LEU A 36 -1.56 -11.20 4.31
CA LEU A 36 -2.78 -10.41 4.54
C LEU A 36 -2.67 -9.04 3.87
N VAL A 37 -3.79 -8.47 3.41
CA VAL A 37 -3.76 -7.21 2.65
C VAL A 37 -4.80 -6.18 3.08
N GLY A 38 -4.51 -4.90 2.83
CA GLY A 38 -5.48 -3.81 2.92
C GLY A 38 -5.97 -3.51 4.34
N GLU A 39 -7.20 -3.01 4.42
CA GLU A 39 -7.92 -2.74 5.67
C GLU A 39 -8.05 -3.99 6.56
N SER A 40 -8.19 -5.18 5.96
CA SER A 40 -8.26 -6.43 6.71
C SER A 40 -6.95 -6.77 7.42
N ALA A 41 -5.80 -6.42 6.83
CA ALA A 41 -4.51 -6.56 7.50
C ALA A 41 -4.38 -5.57 8.68
N THR A 42 -4.96 -4.37 8.57
CA THR A 42 -5.04 -3.41 9.68
C THR A 42 -5.91 -3.96 10.82
N LYS A 43 -7.06 -4.55 10.53
CA LYS A 43 -7.91 -5.22 11.55
C LYS A 43 -7.17 -6.34 12.27
N PHE A 44 -6.49 -7.21 11.53
CA PHE A 44 -5.64 -8.24 12.12
C PHE A 44 -4.54 -7.63 13.00
N ALA A 45 -3.87 -6.56 12.55
CA ALA A 45 -2.84 -5.88 13.34
C ALA A 45 -3.41 -5.34 14.67
N LEU A 46 -4.61 -4.78 14.67
CA LEU A 46 -5.28 -4.31 15.88
C LEU A 46 -5.57 -5.47 16.85
N GLU A 47 -6.06 -6.60 16.35
CA GLU A 47 -6.28 -7.82 17.16
C GLU A 47 -4.98 -8.35 17.78
N MET A 48 -3.85 -8.17 17.09
CA MET A 48 -2.51 -8.52 17.58
C MET A 48 -1.88 -7.44 18.49
N GLY A 49 -2.62 -6.38 18.83
CA GLY A 49 -2.20 -5.34 19.78
C GLY A 49 -1.37 -4.20 19.18
N PHE A 50 -1.28 -4.10 17.85
CA PHE A 50 -0.67 -2.93 17.20
C PHE A 50 -1.61 -1.72 17.31
N LYS A 51 -1.05 -0.52 17.20
CA LYS A 51 -1.81 0.74 17.25
C LYS A 51 -2.01 1.30 15.86
N GLU A 52 -3.24 1.73 15.60
CA GLU A 52 -3.60 2.47 14.41
C GLU A 52 -3.25 3.95 14.58
N GLU A 53 -2.54 4.51 13.60
CA GLU A 53 -2.13 5.91 13.58
C GLU A 53 -2.00 6.45 12.15
N ASP A 54 -2.00 7.78 12.02
CA ASP A 54 -1.72 8.43 10.75
C ASP A 54 -0.25 8.23 10.36
N LEU A 55 -0.02 7.79 9.11
CA LEU A 55 1.31 7.56 8.56
C LEU A 55 1.82 8.75 7.74
N HIS A 56 0.99 9.77 7.53
CA HIS A 56 1.42 10.96 6.83
C HIS A 56 2.35 11.80 7.70
N SER A 57 3.34 12.40 7.06
CA SER A 57 4.18 13.47 7.61
C SER A 57 3.98 14.74 6.80
N ASN A 58 4.33 15.90 7.36
CA ASN A 58 4.32 17.15 6.60
C ASN A 58 5.15 17.05 5.32
N ALA A 59 6.28 16.31 5.36
CA ALA A 59 7.11 16.07 4.19
C ALA A 59 6.38 15.26 3.11
N SER A 60 5.72 14.14 3.47
CA SER A 60 4.99 13.31 2.51
C SER A 60 3.76 14.01 1.93
N ILE A 61 3.05 14.80 2.76
CA ILE A 61 1.92 15.63 2.30
C ILE A 61 2.40 16.67 1.30
N ASN A 62 3.50 17.36 1.58
CA ASN A 62 4.08 18.34 0.67
C ASN A 62 4.53 17.71 -0.65
N LEU A 63 5.18 16.55 -0.60
CA LEU A 63 5.59 15.81 -1.79
C LEU A 63 4.38 15.40 -2.65
N TRP A 64 3.31 14.90 -2.02
CA TRP A 64 2.08 14.56 -2.71
C TRP A 64 1.40 15.78 -3.34
N ASN A 65 1.34 16.91 -2.62
CA ASN A 65 0.80 18.16 -3.14
C ASN A 65 1.60 18.66 -4.35
N GLN A 66 2.93 18.62 -4.29
CA GLN A 66 3.80 18.98 -5.42
C GLN A 66 3.57 18.09 -6.63
N TRP A 67 3.52 16.77 -6.43
CA TRP A 67 3.22 15.80 -7.48
C TRP A 67 1.83 16.05 -8.11
N LYS A 68 0.81 16.30 -7.29
CA LYS A 68 -0.55 16.59 -7.74
C LYS A 68 -0.61 17.89 -8.54
N ASN A 69 0.07 18.94 -8.08
CA ASN A 69 0.17 20.22 -8.78
C ASN A 69 1.00 20.13 -10.06
N GLY A 70 1.94 19.17 -10.14
CA GLY A 70 2.73 18.83 -11.32
C GLY A 70 2.01 17.89 -12.28
N ASN A 71 0.68 17.95 -12.38
CA ASN A 71 -0.15 17.09 -13.23
C ASN A 71 0.11 15.58 -13.04
N CYS A 72 0.37 15.17 -11.79
CA CYS A 72 0.61 13.78 -11.43
C CYS A 72 1.83 13.16 -12.14
N GLN A 73 2.89 13.95 -12.38
CA GLN A 73 4.11 13.47 -13.03
C GLN A 73 5.26 13.23 -12.03
N PRO A 74 5.99 12.10 -12.14
CA PRO A 74 5.72 10.96 -13.02
C PRO A 74 4.54 10.11 -12.52
N ASN A 75 4.00 9.25 -13.37
CA ASN A 75 3.10 8.17 -12.96
C ASN A 75 3.32 6.90 -13.80
N PHE A 76 2.61 5.84 -13.44
CA PHE A 76 2.79 4.50 -13.99
C PHE A 76 1.63 4.03 -14.89
N ARG A 77 0.78 4.94 -15.38
CA ARG A 77 -0.36 4.61 -16.25
C ARG A 77 0.07 4.60 -17.72
N ARG A 78 -0.53 3.71 -18.52
CA ARG A 78 -0.29 3.56 -19.97
C ARG A 78 -1.62 3.19 -20.65
N ASN A 79 -1.77 3.53 -21.93
CA ASN A 79 -2.94 3.16 -22.75
C ASN A 79 -4.31 3.58 -22.16
N VAL A 80 -4.36 4.78 -21.57
CA VAL A 80 -5.56 5.34 -20.94
C VAL A 80 -5.83 6.78 -21.38
N GLN A 81 -7.05 7.27 -21.16
CA GLN A 81 -7.46 8.66 -21.31
C GLN A 81 -7.88 9.25 -19.95
N PRO A 82 -7.55 10.53 -19.64
CA PRO A 82 -6.73 11.44 -20.43
C PRO A 82 -5.26 10.97 -20.55
N ASP A 83 -4.46 11.60 -21.42
CA ASP A 83 -3.06 11.20 -21.65
C ASP A 83 -2.27 11.21 -20.32
N PRO A 84 -1.76 10.05 -19.85
CA PRO A 84 -1.10 9.96 -18.56
C PRO A 84 0.23 10.71 -18.51
N THR A 85 0.81 11.11 -19.65
CA THR A 85 2.07 11.87 -19.68
C THR A 85 1.89 13.36 -19.38
N THR A 86 0.64 13.86 -19.47
CA THR A 86 0.35 15.30 -19.32
C THR A 86 -0.76 15.59 -18.32
N SER A 87 -1.61 14.62 -17.98
CA SER A 87 -2.80 14.84 -17.16
C SER A 87 -2.91 13.85 -16.01
N CYS A 88 -3.49 14.31 -14.90
CA CYS A 88 -3.95 13.45 -13.81
C CYS A 88 -5.21 12.65 -14.21
N GLY A 89 -5.49 11.58 -13.47
CA GLY A 89 -6.74 10.82 -13.58
C GLY A 89 -7.95 11.50 -12.93
N PRO A 90 -9.09 10.80 -12.79
CA PRO A 90 -9.25 9.37 -13.03
C PRO A 90 -9.11 9.02 -14.51
N TYR A 91 -8.41 7.91 -14.76
CA TYR A 91 -8.14 7.41 -16.09
C TYR A 91 -9.19 6.38 -16.51
N ARG A 92 -9.45 6.27 -17.81
CA ARG A 92 -10.26 5.22 -18.43
C ARG A 92 -9.46 4.52 -19.52
N PRO A 93 -9.64 3.22 -19.77
CA PRO A 93 -8.99 2.54 -20.89
C PRO A 93 -9.25 3.28 -22.21
N LYS A 94 -8.23 3.41 -23.06
CA LYS A 94 -8.45 3.76 -24.46
C LYS A 94 -9.22 2.58 -25.08
N LEU A 95 -10.37 2.85 -25.68
CA LEU A 95 -11.08 1.83 -26.47
C LEU A 95 -10.14 1.41 -27.62
N GLU A 96 -9.93 0.11 -27.77
CA GLU A 96 -9.29 -0.44 -28.97
C GLU A 96 -10.34 -0.40 -30.08
N ASN A 97 -10.03 0.29 -31.18
CA ASN A 97 -10.83 0.25 -32.41
C ASN A 97 -10.44 -0.98 -33.23
#